data_AF-A0A316H2S5-F1
#
_entry.id   AF-A0A316H2S5-F1
#
_cell.length_a   1.000
_cell.length_b   1.000
_cell.length_c   1.000
_cell.angle_alpha   90.00
_cell.angle_beta   90.00
_cell.angle_gamma   90.00
#
_symmetry.space_group_name_H-M   'P 1'
#
loop_
_entity.id
_entity.type
_entity.pdbx_description
1 polymer ?
#
loop_
_entity_poly.entity_id
_entity_poly.type
_entity_poly.pdbx_seq_one_letter_code
_entity_poly.pdbx_strand_id
1 'polypeptide(L)'
;MITVPALPTDSLYKFLFVFGIILLITGGYFATEVNKKYRVLILHVDSVTKNIKFKSLNLTKNTDSLKKQLDYLDKTVSKNQKKMDSLGKSQFHNHKDFILSKKQSANLKIEKIKLAIELDKLKNKHAELEKKWKEISDDGDKAESIINYQTINMDFYIWFPVIVIFLGCIFTGLGGFRWYFKIQYYQDKILEMQYLQLKKDIEKKGITGRSHHEPLNHKRVRK
;
A
#
# COMPACT_ATOMS: atom_id res chain seq x y z
N MET A 1 -6.76 -23.52 -60.74
CA MET A 1 -6.14 -22.92 -59.54
C MET A 1 -6.97 -21.70 -59.17
N ILE A 2 -7.56 -21.68 -57.98
CA ILE A 2 -8.34 -20.52 -57.50
C ILE A 2 -7.32 -19.53 -56.92
N THR A 3 -7.13 -18.40 -57.60
CA THR A 3 -6.35 -17.27 -57.07
C THR A 3 -7.22 -16.50 -56.09
N VAL A 4 -6.98 -16.70 -54.79
CA VAL A 4 -7.62 -15.87 -53.76
C VAL A 4 -7.06 -14.45 -53.88
N PRO A 5 -7.90 -13.41 -54.05
CA PRO A 5 -7.43 -12.04 -54.15
C PRO A 5 -6.69 -11.64 -52.88
N ALA A 6 -5.52 -11.00 -53.03
CA ALA A 6 -4.74 -10.50 -51.92
C ALA A 6 -5.56 -9.41 -51.21
N LEU A 7 -6.03 -9.70 -50.00
CA LEU A 7 -6.64 -8.71 -49.12
C LEU A 7 -5.68 -7.53 -48.94
N PRO A 8 -6.19 -6.29 -48.80
CA PRO A 8 -5.35 -5.11 -48.61
C PRO A 8 -4.57 -5.25 -47.29
N THR A 9 -3.35 -5.77 -47.35
CA THR A 9 -2.54 -6.09 -46.17
C THR A 9 -2.09 -4.85 -45.40
N ASP A 10 -2.26 -3.65 -45.96
CA ASP A 10 -1.92 -2.38 -45.31
C ASP A 10 -2.81 -2.07 -44.10
N SER A 11 -4.12 -2.27 -44.23
CA SER A 11 -5.04 -2.03 -43.12
C SER A 11 -4.77 -2.98 -41.95
N LEU A 12 -4.30 -4.19 -42.22
CA LEU A 12 -4.02 -5.20 -41.20
C LEU A 12 -2.86 -4.82 -40.28
N TYR A 13 -1.71 -4.37 -40.82
CA TYR A 13 -0.55 -4.03 -39.97
C TYR A 13 -0.77 -2.76 -39.16
N LYS A 14 -1.42 -1.75 -39.75
CA LYS A 14 -1.84 -0.53 -39.03
C LYS A 14 -2.83 -0.85 -37.92
N PHE A 15 -3.82 -1.70 -38.20
CA PHE A 15 -4.76 -2.16 -37.18
C PHE A 15 -4.04 -2.89 -36.05
N LEU A 16 -3.15 -3.84 -36.35
CA LEU A 16 -2.39 -4.57 -35.32
C LEU A 16 -1.54 -3.64 -34.45
N PHE A 17 -0.89 -2.65 -35.06
CA PHE A 17 -0.11 -1.63 -34.35
C PHE A 17 -0.97 -0.80 -33.40
N VAL A 18 -2.06 -0.21 -33.91
CA VAL A 18 -2.97 0.63 -33.12
C VAL A 18 -3.66 -0.19 -32.02
N PHE A 19 -4.08 -1.42 -32.33
CA PHE A 19 -4.68 -2.33 -31.37
C PHE A 19 -3.69 -2.69 -30.25
N GLY A 20 -2.43 -2.95 -30.59
CA GLY A 20 -1.36 -3.17 -29.61
C GLY A 20 -1.18 -1.98 -28.66
N ILE A 21 -1.19 -0.75 -29.18
CA ILE A 21 -1.11 0.47 -28.36
C ILE A 21 -2.31 0.57 -27.40
N ILE A 22 -3.52 0.29 -27.88
CA ILE A 22 -4.73 0.30 -27.05
C ILE A 22 -4.61 -0.73 -25.91
N LEU A 23 -4.10 -1.94 -26.19
CA LEU A 23 -3.85 -2.95 -25.15
C LEU A 23 -2.83 -2.49 -24.11
N LEU A 24 -1.78 -1.78 -24.53
CA LEU A 24 -0.78 -1.24 -23.59
C LEU A 24 -1.39 -0.20 -22.65
N ILE A 25 -2.17 0.74 -23.19
CA ILE A 25 -2.81 1.79 -22.40
C ILE A 25 -3.85 1.19 -21.43
N THR A 26 -4.72 0.31 -21.94
CA THR A 26 -5.78 -0.30 -21.14
C THR A 26 -5.24 -1.26 -20.09
N GLY A 27 -4.26 -2.10 -20.44
CA GLY A 27 -3.57 -2.99 -19.51
C GLY A 27 -2.80 -2.22 -18.44
N GLY A 28 -2.11 -1.15 -18.82
CA GLY A 28 -1.42 -0.26 -17.88
C GLY A 28 -2.37 0.42 -16.90
N TYR A 29 -3.47 0.98 -17.40
CA TYR A 29 -4.51 1.58 -16.55
C TYR A 29 -5.07 0.55 -15.55
N PHE A 30 -5.46 -0.63 -16.03
CA PHE A 30 -6.00 -1.70 -15.17
C PHE A 30 -5.01 -2.15 -14.10
N ALA A 31 -3.73 -2.31 -14.46
CA ALA A 31 -2.67 -2.65 -13.50
C ALA A 31 -2.55 -1.61 -12.37
N THR A 32 -2.66 -0.32 -12.69
CA THR A 32 -2.57 0.74 -11.67
C THR A 32 -3.77 0.73 -10.71
N GLU A 33 -4.99 0.51 -11.22
CA GLU A 33 -6.20 0.46 -10.39
C GLU A 33 -6.22 -0.74 -9.46
N VAL A 34 -5.79 -1.90 -9.96
CA VAL A 34 -5.63 -3.11 -9.17
C VAL A 34 -4.60 -2.89 -8.05
N ASN A 35 -3.45 -2.28 -8.35
CA ASN A 35 -2.41 -2.00 -7.36
C ASN A 35 -2.85 -1.01 -6.26
N LYS A 36 -3.62 0.04 -6.61
CA LYS A 36 -4.16 1.00 -5.62
C LYS A 36 -5.06 0.30 -4.61
N LYS A 37 -5.98 -0.55 -5.06
CA LYS A 37 -6.91 -1.28 -4.18
C LYS A 37 -6.16 -2.18 -3.19
N TYR A 38 -5.15 -2.91 -3.67
CA TYR A 38 -4.35 -3.78 -2.81
C TYR A 38 -3.53 -3.00 -1.79
N ARG A 39 -2.92 -1.89 -2.20
CA ARG A 39 -2.14 -1.06 -1.29
C ARG A 39 -2.97 -0.54 -0.12
N VAL A 40 -4.21 -0.12 -0.37
CA VAL A 40 -5.11 0.36 0.69
C VAL A 40 -5.45 -0.76 1.68
N LEU A 41 -5.77 -1.96 1.18
CA LEU A 41 -6.09 -3.10 2.03
C LEU A 41 -4.90 -3.49 2.94
N ILE A 42 -3.71 -3.61 2.34
CA ILE A 42 -2.48 -3.97 3.08
C ILE A 42 -2.16 -2.93 4.16
N LEU A 43 -2.29 -1.63 3.84
CA LEU A 43 -2.05 -0.57 4.80
C LEU A 43 -3.04 -0.59 5.97
N HIS A 44 -4.31 -0.92 5.70
CA HIS A 44 -5.32 -1.01 6.75
C HIS A 44 -4.99 -2.14 7.74
N VAL A 45 -4.70 -3.34 7.22
CA VAL A 45 -4.33 -4.52 8.04
C VAL A 45 -3.06 -4.27 8.87
N ASP A 46 -2.02 -3.67 8.26
CA ASP A 46 -0.78 -3.34 8.97
C ASP A 46 -1.01 -2.32 10.10
N SER A 47 -1.85 -1.30 9.85
CA SER A 47 -2.16 -0.28 10.85
C SER A 47 -2.89 -0.84 12.07
N VAL A 48 -3.86 -1.73 11.86
CA VAL A 48 -4.64 -2.38 12.93
C VAL A 48 -3.73 -3.28 13.75
N THR A 49 -2.92 -4.11 13.09
CA THR A 49 -1.97 -5.03 13.74
C THR A 49 -0.96 -4.26 14.61
N LYS A 50 -0.37 -3.17 14.11
CA LYS A 50 0.57 -2.33 14.86
C LYS A 50 -0.06 -1.71 16.10
N ASN A 51 -1.27 -1.16 15.98
CA ASN A 51 -1.97 -0.54 17.11
C ASN A 51 -2.25 -1.52 18.25
N ILE A 52 -2.67 -2.75 17.91
CA ILE A 52 -2.94 -3.77 18.91
C ILE A 52 -1.65 -4.24 19.58
N LYS A 53 -0.59 -4.47 18.80
CA LYS A 53 0.74 -4.85 19.33
C LYS A 53 1.31 -3.78 20.26
N PHE A 54 1.15 -2.50 19.92
CA PHE A 54 1.59 -1.41 20.79
C PHE A 54 0.79 -1.35 22.09
N LYS A 55 -0.53 -1.54 22.01
CA LYS A 55 -1.41 -1.55 23.19
C LYS A 55 -1.10 -2.71 24.13
N SER A 56 -0.82 -3.91 23.61
CA SER A 56 -0.44 -5.06 24.43
C SER A 56 0.91 -4.84 25.12
N LEU A 57 1.91 -4.30 24.41
CA LEU A 57 3.21 -3.96 24.99
C LEU A 57 3.14 -2.94 26.13
N ASN A 58 2.26 -1.95 26.05
CA ASN A 58 2.09 -0.98 27.13
C ASN A 58 1.43 -1.60 28.37
N LEU A 59 0.51 -2.55 28.16
CA LEU A 59 -0.16 -3.24 29.25
C LEU A 59 0.74 -4.23 29.97
N THR A 60 1.60 -4.95 29.25
CA THR A 60 2.59 -5.83 29.89
C THR A 60 3.56 -5.03 30.74
N LYS A 61 4.08 -3.91 30.23
CA LYS A 61 4.92 -2.97 31.01
C LYS A 61 4.24 -2.45 32.27
N ASN A 62 2.96 -2.05 32.17
CA ASN A 62 2.20 -1.57 33.33
C ASN A 62 1.90 -2.69 34.34
N THR A 63 1.67 -3.92 33.86
CA THR A 63 1.44 -5.07 34.74
C THR A 63 2.71 -5.44 35.49
N ASP A 64 3.86 -5.41 34.82
CA ASP A 64 5.16 -5.68 35.43
C ASP A 64 5.55 -4.63 36.48
N SER A 65 5.27 -3.36 36.23
CA SER A 65 5.56 -2.29 37.19
C SER A 65 4.71 -2.41 38.45
N LEU A 66 3.42 -2.70 38.32
CA LEU A 66 2.52 -2.92 39.46
C LEU A 66 2.88 -4.17 40.25
N LYS A 67 3.28 -5.25 39.57
CA LYS A 67 3.76 -6.47 40.24
C LYS A 67 4.99 -6.17 41.11
N LYS A 68 5.95 -5.39 40.60
CA LYS A 68 7.12 -4.95 41.37
C LYS A 68 6.75 -4.09 42.58
N GLN A 69 5.77 -3.18 42.43
CA GLN A 69 5.27 -2.37 43.55
C GLN A 69 4.60 -3.24 44.63
N LEU A 70 3.82 -4.23 44.23
CA LEU A 70 3.16 -5.17 45.14
C LEU A 70 4.18 -6.03 45.90
N ASP A 71 5.20 -6.56 45.20
CA ASP A 71 6.30 -7.32 45.81
C ASP A 71 7.09 -6.48 46.84
N TYR A 72 7.32 -5.20 46.55
CA TYR A 72 7.98 -4.27 47.47
C TYR A 72 7.14 -4.01 48.73
N LEU A 73 5.84 -3.78 48.57
CA LEU A 73 4.92 -3.59 49.69
C LEU A 73 4.80 -4.86 50.55
N ASP A 74 4.77 -6.04 49.94
CA ASP A 74 4.74 -7.31 50.66
C ASP A 74 5.96 -7.51 51.55
N LYS A 75 7.16 -7.20 51.02
CA LYS A 75 8.40 -7.20 51.81
C LYS A 75 8.35 -6.19 52.96
N THR A 76 7.82 -4.99 52.70
CA THR A 76 7.72 -3.91 53.70
C THR A 76 6.74 -4.26 54.82
N VAL A 77 5.56 -4.78 54.47
CA VAL A 77 4.54 -5.24 55.42
C VAL A 77 5.08 -6.41 56.25
N SER A 78 5.75 -7.40 55.64
CA SER A 78 6.37 -8.52 56.35
C SER A 78 7.43 -8.05 57.34
N LYS A 79 8.30 -7.12 56.94
CA LYS A 79 9.33 -6.53 57.81
C LYS A 79 8.72 -5.77 58.98
N ASN A 80 7.68 -4.96 58.74
CA ASN A 80 7.00 -4.20 59.78
C ASN A 80 6.22 -5.12 60.75
N GLN A 81 5.61 -6.19 60.23
CA GLN A 81 4.92 -7.18 61.07
C GLN A 81 5.91 -7.89 62.00
N LYS A 82 7.04 -8.40 61.46
CA LYS A 82 8.11 -9.00 62.28
C LYS A 82 8.64 -8.03 63.32
N LYS A 83 8.81 -6.74 62.96
CA LYS A 83 9.23 -5.70 63.90
C LYS A 83 8.20 -5.53 65.03
N MET A 84 6.91 -5.46 64.70
CA MET A 84 5.82 -5.37 65.69
C MET A 84 5.76 -6.60 66.59
N ASP A 85 5.95 -7.80 66.03
CA ASP A 85 5.94 -9.06 66.79
C ASP A 85 7.16 -9.14 67.74
N SER A 86 8.33 -8.66 67.28
CA SER A 86 9.55 -8.58 68.11
C SER A 86 9.47 -7.50 69.20
N LEU A 87 8.75 -6.39 68.94
CA LEU A 87 8.47 -5.31 69.89
C LEU A 87 7.28 -5.63 70.80
N GLY A 88 7.09 -6.91 71.17
CA GLY A 88 6.03 -7.36 72.07
C GLY A 88 5.88 -6.47 73.32
N LYS A 89 4.73 -6.61 74.01
CA LYS A 89 4.14 -5.69 75.01
C LYS A 89 5.10 -4.95 75.98
N SER A 90 6.32 -5.40 76.22
CA SER A 90 7.26 -4.82 77.19
C SER A 90 8.12 -3.64 76.70
N GLN A 91 8.16 -3.30 75.40
CA GLN A 91 9.09 -2.27 74.88
C GLN A 91 8.47 -0.94 74.42
N PHE A 92 7.14 -0.81 74.37
CA PHE A 92 6.54 0.50 74.11
C PHE A 92 6.47 1.32 75.41
N HIS A 93 7.54 2.06 75.70
CA HIS A 93 7.57 3.01 76.81
C HIS A 93 6.57 4.18 76.63
N ASN A 94 6.01 4.36 75.43
CA ASN A 94 5.03 5.41 75.15
C ASN A 94 3.85 4.86 74.31
N HIS A 95 2.63 4.94 74.86
CA HIS A 95 1.41 4.44 74.23
C HIS A 95 1.13 5.12 72.87
N LYS A 96 1.55 6.38 72.70
CA LYS A 96 1.41 7.13 71.44
C LYS A 96 2.16 6.48 70.28
N ASP A 97 3.37 5.98 70.52
CA ASP A 97 4.20 5.37 69.47
C ASP A 97 3.63 4.03 69.01
N PHE A 98 3.00 3.29 69.93
CA PHE A 98 2.26 2.07 69.60
C PHE A 98 1.03 2.36 68.72
N ILE A 99 0.26 3.39 69.04
CA ILE A 99 -0.90 3.78 68.22
C ILE A 99 -0.44 4.24 66.83
N LEU A 100 0.63 5.03 66.75
CA LEU A 100 1.17 5.53 65.49
C LEU A 100 1.67 4.38 64.59
N SER A 101 2.40 3.42 65.14
CA SER A 101 2.88 2.25 64.39
C SER A 101 1.72 1.36 63.92
N LYS A 102 0.69 1.17 64.75
CA LYS A 102 -0.53 0.44 64.39
C LYS A 102 -1.28 1.15 63.26
N LYS A 103 -1.37 2.47 63.29
CA LYS A 103 -1.97 3.29 62.22
C LYS A 103 -1.17 3.18 60.92
N GLN A 104 0.15 3.25 60.97
CA GLN A 104 1.02 3.06 59.80
C GLN A 104 0.87 1.65 59.19
N SER A 105 0.82 0.61 60.03
CA SER A 105 0.58 -0.77 59.58
C SER A 105 -0.79 -0.92 58.91
N ALA A 106 -1.84 -0.31 59.48
CA ALA A 106 -3.18 -0.30 58.88
C ALA A 106 -3.19 0.41 57.52
N ASN A 107 -2.53 1.57 57.41
CA ASN A 107 -2.42 2.31 56.15
C ASN A 107 -1.71 1.50 55.06
N LEU A 108 -0.61 0.82 55.40
CA LEU A 108 0.11 -0.05 54.45
C LEU A 108 -0.75 -1.23 53.99
N LYS A 109 -1.56 -1.82 54.88
CA LYS A 109 -2.52 -2.87 54.50
C LYS A 109 -3.59 -2.35 53.53
N ILE A 110 -4.11 -1.14 53.77
CA ILE A 110 -5.07 -0.49 52.86
C ILE A 110 -4.45 -0.24 51.49
N GLU A 111 -3.21 0.26 51.44
CA GLU A 111 -2.48 0.50 50.19
C GLU A 111 -2.23 -0.80 49.41
N LYS A 112 -1.84 -1.86 50.11
CA LYS A 112 -1.71 -3.21 49.54
C LYS A 112 -3.02 -3.69 48.91
N ILE A 113 -4.15 -3.52 49.62
CA ILE A 113 -5.48 -3.91 49.09
C ILE A 113 -5.82 -3.08 47.85
N LYS A 114 -5.56 -1.77 47.85
CA LYS A 114 -5.80 -0.90 46.67
C LYS A 114 -5.01 -1.36 45.45
N LEU A 115 -3.72 -1.65 45.62
CA LEU A 115 -2.87 -2.13 44.52
C LEU A 115 -3.26 -3.53 44.06
N ALA A 116 -3.68 -4.42 44.96
CA ALA A 116 -4.22 -5.72 44.59
C ALA A 116 -5.48 -5.59 43.72
N ILE A 117 -6.38 -4.66 44.07
CA ILE A 117 -7.57 -4.35 43.27
C ILE A 117 -7.20 -3.78 41.89
N GLU A 118 -6.23 -2.87 41.81
CA GLU A 118 -5.75 -2.32 40.54
C GLU A 118 -5.10 -3.39 39.66
N LEU A 119 -4.31 -4.28 40.27
CA LEU A 119 -3.68 -5.40 39.59
C LEU A 119 -4.72 -6.37 39.03
N ASP A 120 -5.79 -6.66 39.78
CA ASP A 120 -6.91 -7.48 39.31
C ASP A 120 -7.66 -6.82 38.14
N LYS A 121 -7.94 -5.51 38.23
CA LYS A 121 -8.53 -4.73 37.12
C LYS A 121 -7.66 -4.79 35.86
N LEU A 122 -6.34 -4.75 36.00
CA LEU A 122 -5.42 -4.86 34.87
C LEU A 122 -5.33 -6.26 34.29
N LYS A 123 -5.37 -7.30 35.13
CA LYS A 123 -5.48 -8.70 34.67
C LYS A 123 -6.76 -8.90 33.85
N ASN A 124 -7.88 -8.39 34.32
CA ASN A 124 -9.15 -8.46 33.60
C ASN A 124 -9.08 -7.72 32.25
N LYS A 125 -8.47 -6.53 32.21
CA LYS A 125 -8.20 -5.81 30.94
C LYS A 125 -7.25 -6.57 30.02
N HIS A 126 -6.26 -7.26 30.56
CA HIS A 126 -5.34 -8.10 29.79
C HIS A 126 -6.10 -9.27 29.16
N ALA A 127 -6.92 -9.98 29.94
CA ALA A 127 -7.75 -11.07 29.45
C ALA A 127 -8.75 -10.60 28.37
N GLU A 128 -9.35 -9.42 28.55
CA GLU A 128 -10.22 -8.81 27.54
C GLU A 128 -9.46 -8.52 26.24
N LEU A 129 -8.25 -7.98 26.33
CA LEU A 129 -7.44 -7.68 25.15
C LEU A 129 -6.84 -8.90 24.49
N GLU A 130 -6.52 -9.94 25.26
CA GLU A 130 -6.13 -11.25 24.74
C GLU A 130 -7.30 -11.91 24.02
N LYS A 131 -8.52 -11.80 24.56
CA LYS A 131 -9.73 -12.23 23.86
C LYS A 131 -9.95 -11.45 22.56
N LYS A 132 -9.81 -10.11 22.59
CA LYS A 132 -9.88 -9.29 21.36
C LYS A 132 -8.76 -9.62 20.39
N TRP A 133 -7.56 -9.95 20.88
CA TRP A 133 -6.45 -10.36 20.04
C TRP A 133 -6.72 -11.71 19.39
N LYS A 134 -7.27 -12.68 20.12
CA LYS A 134 -7.76 -13.94 19.56
C LYS A 134 -8.90 -13.73 18.57
N GLU A 135 -9.85 -12.86 18.86
CA GLU A 135 -10.94 -12.54 17.93
C GLU A 135 -10.39 -11.90 16.65
N ILE A 136 -9.46 -10.95 16.76
CA ILE A 136 -8.81 -10.32 15.62
C ILE A 136 -7.83 -11.27 14.92
N SER A 137 -7.25 -12.24 15.62
CA SER A 137 -6.40 -13.28 15.04
C SER A 137 -7.25 -14.32 14.33
N ASP A 138 -8.36 -14.77 14.90
CA ASP A 138 -9.29 -15.71 14.28
C ASP A 138 -9.98 -15.04 13.09
N ASP A 139 -10.38 -13.77 13.22
CA ASP A 139 -10.86 -12.96 12.11
C ASP A 139 -9.73 -12.61 11.16
N GLY A 140 -8.49 -12.58 11.63
CA GLY A 140 -7.27 -12.42 10.86
C GLY A 140 -6.95 -13.66 10.04
N ASP A 141 -7.15 -14.86 10.59
CA ASP A 141 -6.97 -16.16 9.95
C ASP A 141 -8.14 -16.44 9.00
N LYS A 142 -9.36 -16.03 9.38
CA LYS A 142 -10.51 -15.99 8.46
C LYS A 142 -10.26 -14.98 7.36
N ALA A 143 -9.81 -13.77 7.67
CA ALA A 143 -9.44 -12.77 6.68
C ALA A 143 -8.28 -13.29 5.84
N GLU A 144 -7.32 -14.02 6.39
CA GLU A 144 -6.21 -14.62 5.67
C GLU A 144 -6.72 -15.75 4.80
N SER A 145 -7.69 -16.57 5.22
CA SER A 145 -8.32 -17.59 4.39
C SER A 145 -9.19 -16.98 3.29
N ILE A 146 -9.92 -15.89 3.57
CA ILE A 146 -10.69 -15.11 2.61
C ILE A 146 -9.75 -14.41 1.64
N ILE A 147 -8.64 -13.85 2.15
CA ILE A 147 -7.57 -13.24 1.38
C ILE A 147 -6.95 -14.33 0.54
N ASN A 148 -6.63 -15.52 1.04
CA ASN A 148 -5.94 -16.58 0.29
C ASN A 148 -6.86 -17.17 -0.79
N TYR A 149 -8.15 -17.37 -0.48
CA TYR A 149 -9.18 -17.69 -1.47
C TYR A 149 -9.35 -16.58 -2.52
N GLN A 150 -9.35 -15.33 -2.07
CA GLN A 150 -9.28 -14.19 -2.96
C GLN A 150 -7.94 -14.14 -3.70
N THR A 151 -6.82 -14.56 -3.11
CA THR A 151 -5.46 -14.45 -3.64
C THR A 151 -5.32 -15.37 -4.83
N ILE A 152 -5.87 -16.57 -4.74
CA ILE A 152 -5.99 -17.51 -5.87
C ILE A 152 -6.77 -16.88 -7.04
N ASN A 153 -7.85 -16.15 -6.75
CA ASN A 153 -8.58 -15.39 -7.77
C ASN A 153 -7.87 -14.09 -8.18
N MET A 154 -7.04 -13.51 -7.31
CA MET A 154 -6.30 -12.27 -7.51
C MET A 154 -5.04 -12.49 -8.32
N ASP A 155 -4.46 -13.69 -8.30
CA ASP A 155 -3.40 -14.09 -9.23
C ASP A 155 -3.90 -13.87 -10.65
N PHE A 156 -5.15 -14.25 -10.96
CA PHE A 156 -5.74 -13.91 -12.26
C PHE A 156 -5.78 -12.40 -12.50
N TYR A 157 -6.25 -11.59 -11.54
CA TYR A 157 -6.31 -10.13 -11.71
C TYR A 157 -4.96 -9.42 -11.78
N ILE A 158 -3.90 -10.00 -11.21
CA ILE A 158 -2.53 -9.47 -11.27
C ILE A 158 -1.86 -9.93 -12.58
N TRP A 159 -1.99 -11.19 -12.94
CA TRP A 159 -1.39 -11.75 -14.15
C TRP A 159 -2.09 -11.31 -15.43
N PHE A 160 -3.41 -11.12 -15.41
CA PHE A 160 -4.19 -10.69 -16.57
C PHE A 160 -3.66 -9.39 -17.21
N PRO A 161 -3.50 -8.26 -16.50
CA PRO A 161 -2.94 -7.06 -17.11
C PRO A 161 -1.51 -7.25 -17.59
N VAL A 162 -0.69 -8.07 -16.92
CA VAL A 162 0.67 -8.38 -17.37
C VAL A 162 0.65 -9.10 -18.72
N ILE A 163 -0.24 -10.09 -18.88
CA ILE A 163 -0.43 -10.81 -20.14
C ILE A 163 -0.96 -9.86 -21.23
N VAL A 164 -1.93 -9.00 -20.90
CA VAL A 164 -2.48 -8.01 -21.85
C VAL A 164 -1.41 -7.03 -22.32
N ILE A 165 -0.59 -6.49 -21.40
CA ILE A 165 0.53 -5.60 -21.74
C ILE A 165 1.55 -6.34 -22.61
N PHE A 166 1.88 -7.58 -22.25
CA PHE A 166 2.82 -8.39 -23.03
C PHE A 166 2.34 -8.63 -24.46
N LEU A 167 1.07 -8.99 -24.64
CA LEU A 167 0.45 -9.10 -25.97
C LEU A 167 0.43 -7.76 -26.72
N GLY A 168 0.14 -6.66 -26.00
CA GLY A 168 0.21 -5.30 -26.54
C GLY A 168 1.60 -4.95 -27.07
N CYS A 169 2.67 -5.31 -26.36
CA CYS A 169 4.05 -5.14 -26.81
C CYS A 169 4.33 -5.93 -28.10
N ILE A 170 3.88 -7.20 -28.15
CA ILE A 170 4.06 -8.06 -29.33
C ILE A 170 3.32 -7.46 -30.53
N PHE A 171 2.06 -7.05 -30.39
CA PHE A 171 1.27 -6.50 -31.49
C PHE A 171 1.77 -5.14 -31.96
N THR A 172 2.17 -4.28 -31.03
CA THR A 172 2.79 -2.98 -31.36
C THR A 172 4.12 -3.20 -32.09
N GLY A 173 4.98 -4.07 -31.58
CA GLY A 173 6.28 -4.37 -32.18
C GLY A 173 6.15 -4.99 -33.57
N LEU A 174 5.39 -6.08 -33.71
CA LEU A 174 5.21 -6.78 -34.99
C LEU A 174 4.41 -5.94 -35.99
N GLY A 175 3.34 -5.28 -35.55
CA GLY A 175 2.51 -4.43 -36.39
C GLY A 175 3.30 -3.23 -36.92
N GLY A 176 3.99 -2.51 -36.03
CA GLY A 176 4.81 -1.37 -36.38
C GLY A 176 5.99 -1.74 -37.28
N PHE A 177 6.72 -2.80 -36.93
CA PHE A 177 7.85 -3.29 -37.74
C PHE A 177 7.41 -3.67 -39.15
N ARG A 178 6.36 -4.49 -39.28
CA ARG A 178 5.89 -4.92 -40.61
C ARG A 178 5.27 -3.78 -41.40
N TRP A 179 4.51 -2.91 -40.77
CA TRP A 179 3.97 -1.73 -41.43
C TRP A 179 5.07 -0.82 -41.98
N TYR A 180 6.09 -0.53 -41.16
CA TYR A 180 7.20 0.33 -41.55
C TYR A 180 8.00 -0.23 -42.73
N PHE A 181 8.54 -1.45 -42.58
CA PHE A 181 9.44 -2.01 -43.58
C PHE A 181 8.73 -2.45 -44.86
N LYS A 182 7.48 -2.93 -44.76
CA LYS A 182 6.78 -3.47 -45.93
C LYS A 182 6.00 -2.42 -46.71
N ILE A 183 5.58 -1.33 -46.06
CA ILE A 183 4.65 -0.38 -46.66
C ILE A 183 5.20 1.03 -46.61
N GLN A 184 5.44 1.56 -45.41
CA GLN A 184 5.86 2.96 -45.24
C GLN A 184 7.14 3.26 -46.02
N TYR A 185 8.16 2.40 -45.91
CA TYR A 185 9.43 2.57 -46.62
C TYR A 185 9.26 2.71 -48.15
N TYR A 186 8.38 1.92 -48.75
CA TYR A 186 8.13 1.98 -50.19
C TYR A 186 7.24 3.17 -50.58
N GLN A 187 6.25 3.52 -49.76
CA GLN A 187 5.43 4.71 -49.96
C GLN A 187 6.29 5.98 -49.92
N ASP A 188 7.20 6.08 -48.97
CA ASP A 188 8.14 7.20 -48.84
C ASP A 188 9.07 7.29 -50.07
N LYS A 189 9.59 6.15 -50.54
CA LYS A 189 10.39 6.11 -51.78
C LYS A 189 9.63 6.52 -53.02
N ILE A 190 8.37 6.10 -53.15
CA ILE A 190 7.51 6.49 -54.29
C ILE A 190 7.27 8.00 -54.23
N LEU A 191 6.96 8.53 -53.05
CA LEU A 191 6.73 9.95 -52.84
C LEU A 191 7.98 10.78 -53.17
N GLU A 192 9.16 10.31 -52.78
CA GLU A 192 10.45 10.92 -53.13
C GLU A 192 10.65 10.96 -54.65
N MET A 193 10.40 9.85 -55.34
CA MET A 193 10.53 9.78 -56.81
C MET A 193 9.55 10.72 -57.52
N GLN A 194 8.30 10.80 -57.04
CA GLN A 194 7.29 11.74 -57.56
C GLN A 194 7.71 13.20 -57.35
N TYR A 195 8.27 13.52 -56.18
CA TYR A 195 8.80 14.84 -55.88
C TYR A 195 9.95 15.21 -56.82
N LEU A 196 10.90 14.30 -57.05
CA LEU A 196 12.04 14.53 -57.96
C LEU A 196 11.59 14.73 -59.41
N GLN A 197 10.56 14.00 -59.87
CA GLN A 197 9.99 14.19 -61.20
C GLN A 197 9.32 15.56 -61.34
N LEU A 198 8.46 15.92 -60.38
CA LEU A 198 7.77 17.20 -60.37
C LEU A 198 8.78 18.37 -60.37
N LYS A 199 9.85 18.25 -59.60
CA LYS A 199 10.94 19.24 -59.58
C LYS A 199 11.60 19.40 -60.95
N LYS A 200 11.95 18.29 -61.61
CA LYS A 200 12.53 18.31 -62.97
C LYS A 200 11.58 18.94 -63.99
N ASP A 201 10.28 18.67 -63.86
CA ASP A 201 9.27 19.23 -64.77
C ASP A 201 9.11 20.75 -64.59
N ILE A 202 9.18 21.24 -63.34
CA ILE A 202 9.17 22.68 -63.03
C ILE A 202 10.42 23.36 -63.61
N GLU A 203 11.59 22.77 -63.42
CA GLU A 203 12.86 23.27 -63.97
C GLU A 203 12.83 23.29 -65.50
N LYS A 204 12.34 22.22 -66.15
CA LYS A 204 12.21 22.12 -67.60
C LYS A 204 11.23 23.14 -68.18
N LYS A 205 10.15 23.47 -67.47
CA LYS A 205 9.17 24.48 -67.89
C LYS A 205 9.67 25.91 -67.75
N GLY A 206 10.91 26.13 -67.28
CA GLY A 206 11.46 27.47 -67.10
C GLY A 206 10.74 28.28 -66.02
N ILE A 207 9.94 27.62 -65.17
CA ILE A 207 9.35 28.20 -63.96
C ILE A 207 10.42 28.16 -62.85
N THR A 208 11.65 28.52 -63.18
CA THR A 208 12.64 28.90 -62.18
C THR A 208 12.13 30.19 -61.58
N GLY A 209 11.61 30.12 -60.36
CA GLY A 209 10.94 31.22 -59.70
C GLY A 209 11.67 32.55 -59.89
N ARG A 210 11.11 33.44 -60.72
CA ARG A 210 10.83 34.76 -60.19
C ARG A 210 9.79 34.52 -59.11
N SER A 211 10.22 34.27 -57.88
CA SER A 211 9.36 34.51 -56.74
C SER A 211 9.06 36.01 -56.80
N HIS A 212 7.94 36.38 -57.44
CA HIS A 212 7.21 37.52 -56.95
C HIS A 212 6.79 37.15 -55.53
N HIS A 213 7.70 37.37 -54.58
CA HIS A 213 7.32 37.79 -53.25
C HIS A 213 6.55 39.09 -53.46
N GLU A 214 5.29 38.96 -53.83
CA GLU A 214 4.32 40.01 -53.64
C GLU A 214 4.27 40.17 -52.12
N PRO A 215 4.77 41.29 -51.55
CA PRO A 215 4.72 41.48 -50.11
C PRO A 215 3.26 41.37 -49.73
N LEU A 216 2.93 40.45 -48.82
CA LEU A 216 1.61 40.33 -48.22
C LEU A 216 1.28 41.68 -47.59
N ASN A 217 0.54 42.49 -48.34
CA ASN A 217 0.07 43.78 -47.89
C ASN A 217 -1.02 43.47 -46.86
N HIS A 218 -0.62 43.38 -45.59
CA HIS A 218 -1.50 43.29 -44.44
C HIS A 218 -2.35 44.58 -44.35
N LYS A 219 -3.35 44.69 -45.22
CA LYS A 219 -4.47 45.60 -45.01
C LYS A 219 -5.22 45.10 -43.78
N ARG A 220 -4.92 45.74 -42.64
CA ARG A 220 -5.69 45.67 -41.41
C ARG A 220 -7.15 45.97 -41.73
N VAL A 221 -8.00 44.95 -41.73
CA VAL A 221 -9.44 45.14 -41.60
C VAL A 221 -9.72 45.32 -40.12
N ARG A 222 -9.83 46.58 -39.68
CA ARG A 222 -10.49 46.93 -38.43
C ARG A 222 -11.99 46.87 -38.68
N LYS A 223 -12.69 46.01 -37.96
CA LYS A 223 -14.06 46.25 -37.48
C LYS A 223 -14.18 45.64 -36.10
#